data_AF-A0AAJ6EW41-F1
#
_entry.id   AF-A0AAJ6EW41-F1
#
_cell.length_a   1.000
_cell.length_b   1.000
_cell.length_c   1.000
_cell.angle_alpha   90.00
_cell.angle_beta   90.00
_cell.angle_gamma   90.00
#
_symmetry.space_group_name_H-M   'P 1'
#
loop_
_entity.id
_entity.type
_entity.pdbx_description
1 polymer ?
#
loop_
_entity_poly.entity_id
_entity_poly.type
_entity_poly.pdbx_seq_one_letter_code
_entity_poly.pdbx_strand_id
1 'polypeptide(L)' 'MKRSQLLLDNAVICSKLAKRSTDKQTKALFKRMEESWRALAREQDWLDGEIAPIEAYRLGRPAGVRRPHAA' A
#
# COMPACT_ATOMS: atom_id res chain seq x y z
N MET A 1 -16.95 10.15 2.13
CA MET A 1 -15.71 9.56 1.58
C MET A 1 -15.52 8.18 2.19
N LYS A 2 -15.05 7.20 1.40
CA LYS A 2 -14.74 5.85 1.88
C LYS A 2 -13.47 5.88 2.74
N ARG A 3 -13.36 4.96 3.71
CA ARG A 3 -12.19 4.84 4.58
C ARG A 3 -10.91 4.50 3.82
N SER A 4 -10.99 3.61 2.82
CA SER A 4 -9.85 3.31 1.92
C SER A 4 -9.38 4.54 1.13
N GLN A 5 -10.29 5.43 0.72
CA GLN A 5 -9.93 6.66 0.03
C GLN A 5 -9.09 7.60 0.92
N LEU A 6 -9.45 7.75 2.20
CA LEU A 6 -8.65 8.55 3.14
C LEU A 6 -7.23 7.99 3.31
N LEU A 7 -7.09 6.67 3.32
CA LEU A 7 -5.80 5.99 3.38
C LEU A 7 -4.99 6.23 2.09
N LEU A 8 -5.62 6.20 0.91
CA LEU A 8 -4.97 6.53 -0.36
C LEU A 8 -4.53 8.00 -0.41
N ASP A 9 -5.33 8.92 0.13
CA ASP A 9 -4.97 10.34 0.20
C ASP A 9 -3.72 10.54 1.08
N ASN A 10 -3.62 9.84 2.20
CA ASN A 10 -2.41 9.82 3.03
C ASN A 10 -1.20 9.27 2.27
N ALA A 11 -1.38 8.23 1.46
CA ALA A 11 -0.31 7.70 0.62
C ALA A 11 0.19 8.75 -0.38
N VAL A 12 -0.73 9.50 -1.01
CA VAL A 12 -0.39 10.60 -1.93
C VAL A 12 0.37 11.71 -1.22
N ILE A 13 -0.02 12.08 0.01
CA ILE A 13 0.70 13.06 0.82
C ILE A 13 2.12 12.58 1.11
N CYS A 14 2.30 11.33 1.53
CA CYS A 14 3.61 10.73 1.79
C CYS A 14 4.49 10.74 0.52
N SER A 15 3.91 10.43 -0.64
CA SER A 15 4.61 10.50 -1.93
C SER A 15 5.11 11.92 -2.23
N LYS A 16 4.26 12.94 -2.00
CA LYS A 16 4.65 14.35 -2.19
C LYS A 16 5.75 14.77 -1.23
N LEU A 17 5.70 14.33 0.03
CA LEU A 17 6.74 14.58 1.02
C LEU A 17 8.07 13.92 0.62
N ALA A 18 8.06 12.64 0.21
CA ALA A 18 9.24 11.93 -0.28
C ALA A 18 9.90 12.63 -1.49
N LYS A 19 9.10 13.25 -2.37
CA LYS A 19 9.60 14.03 -3.51
C LYS A 19 10.27 15.35 -3.08
N ARG A 20 9.83 15.94 -1.98
CA ARG A 20 10.37 17.21 -1.43
C ARG A 20 11.56 17.01 -0.51
N SER A 21 11.70 15.83 0.11
CA SER A 21 12.82 15.50 0.98
C SER A 21 14.14 15.46 0.21
N THR A 22 15.16 16.14 0.74
CA THR A 22 16.51 16.19 0.20
C THR A 22 17.40 15.08 0.75
N ASP A 23 17.18 14.67 2.00
CA ASP A 23 17.96 13.60 2.62
C ASP A 23 17.39 12.21 2.30
N LYS A 24 18.31 11.24 2.16
CA LYS A 24 17.99 9.87 1.73
C LYS A 24 17.15 9.11 2.76
N GLN A 25 17.34 9.40 4.05
CA GLN A 25 16.69 8.67 5.14
C GLN A 25 15.20 9.04 5.24
N THR A 26 14.89 10.33 5.29
CA THR A 26 13.53 10.88 5.30
C THR A 26 12.77 10.50 4.03
N LYS A 27 13.44 10.54 2.87
CA LYS A 27 12.85 10.06 1.61
C LYS A 27 12.47 8.57 1.70
N ALA A 28 13.32 7.73 2.27
CA ALA A 28 13.03 6.31 2.46
C ALA A 28 11.89 6.09 3.47
N LEU A 29 11.83 6.89 4.54
CA LEU A 29 10.75 6.85 5.52
C LEU A 29 9.39 7.16 4.86
N PHE A 30 9.29 8.26 4.13
CA PHE A 30 8.03 8.64 3.47
C PHE A 30 7.60 7.66 2.38
N LYS A 31 8.54 7.04 1.65
CA LYS A 31 8.22 5.96 0.71
C LYS A 31 7.63 4.73 1.39
N ARG A 32 8.22 4.30 2.52
CA ARG A 32 7.68 3.18 3.31
C ARG A 32 6.28 3.51 3.85
N MET A 33 6.08 4.74 4.32
CA MET A 33 4.75 5.18 4.75
C MET A 33 3.73 5.19 3.60
N GLU A 34 4.12 5.67 2.40
CA GLU A 34 3.26 5.59 1.22
C GLU A 34 2.84 4.14 0.92
N GLU A 35 3.80 3.21 0.91
CA GLU A 35 3.53 1.79 0.67
C GLU A 35 2.62 1.19 1.73
N SER A 36 2.85 1.50 3.01
CA SER A 36 2.00 1.06 4.13
C SER A 36 0.58 1.58 4.02
N TRP A 37 0.39 2.86 3.69
CA TRP A 37 -0.95 3.43 3.49
C TRP A 37 -1.69 2.78 2.33
N ARG A 38 -1.01 2.49 1.23
CA ARG A 38 -1.59 1.74 0.10
C ARG A 38 -1.96 0.32 0.49
N ALA A 39 -1.15 -0.35 1.32
CA ALA A 39 -1.48 -1.68 1.82
C ALA A 39 -2.72 -1.67 2.70
N LEU A 40 -2.82 -0.72 3.63
CA LEU A 40 -3.99 -0.54 4.50
C LEU A 40 -5.26 -0.19 3.72
N ALA A 41 -5.16 0.63 2.67
CA ALA A 41 -6.31 0.95 1.81
C ALA A 41 -6.88 -0.31 1.16
N ARG A 42 -6.02 -1.19 0.64
CA ARG A 42 -6.43 -2.47 0.04
C ARG A 42 -7.06 -3.41 1.06
N GLU A 43 -6.48 -3.49 2.25
CA GLU A 43 -7.04 -4.28 3.36
C GLU A 43 -8.45 -3.77 3.72
N GLN A 44 -8.62 -2.45 3.76
CA GLN A 44 -9.93 -1.84 4.03
C GLN A 44 -10.94 -2.16 2.93
N ASP A 45 -10.54 -2.07 1.66
CA ASP A 45 -11.41 -2.45 0.55
C ASP A 45 -11.79 -3.94 0.60
N TRP A 46 -10.89 -4.82 1.06
CA TRP A 46 -11.21 -6.23 1.29
C TRP A 46 -12.21 -6.43 2.44
N LEU A 47 -11.99 -5.76 3.58
CA LEU A 47 -12.89 -5.81 4.73
C LEU A 47 -14.29 -5.25 4.41
N ASP A 48 -14.34 -4.24 3.54
CA ASP A 48 -15.58 -3.63 3.06
C ASP A 48 -16.28 -4.48 1.97
N GLY A 49 -15.68 -5.60 1.54
CA GLY A 49 -16.23 -6.51 0.53
C GLY A 49 -16.10 -6.04 -0.92
N GLU A 50 -15.27 -5.05 -1.17
CA GLU A 50 -15.17 -4.36 -2.48
C GLU A 50 -14.08 -4.94 -3.38
N ILE A 51 -13.17 -5.70 -2.77
CA ILE A 51 -12.17 -6.49 -3.48
C ILE A 51 -12.33 -7.94 -3.01
N ALA A 52 -12.39 -8.88 -3.94
CA ALA A 52 -12.49 -10.30 -3.60
C ALA A 52 -11.22 -10.75 -2.84
N PRO A 53 -11.32 -11.72 -1.89
CA PRO A 53 -10.16 -12.18 -1.12
C PRO A 53 -8.98 -12.61 -2.01
N ILE A 54 -9.26 -13.26 -3.14
CA ILE A 54 -8.22 -13.71 -4.08
C ILE A 54 -7.47 -12.56 -4.75
N GLU A 55 -8.11 -11.40 -4.90
CA GLU A 55 -7.52 -10.18 -5.45
C GLU A 55 -6.71 -9.44 -4.38
N ALA A 56 -7.18 -9.39 -3.14
CA ALA A 56 -6.43 -8.85 -2.01
C ALA A 56 -5.08 -9.57 -1.81
N TYR A 57 -5.06 -10.91 -1.88
CA TYR A 57 -3.83 -11.71 -1.84
C TYR A 57 -2.87 -11.46 -3.02
N ARG A 58 -3.39 -11.10 -4.21
CA ARG A 58 -2.55 -10.76 -5.36
C ARG A 58 -1.93 -9.37 -5.22
N LEU A 59 -2.70 -8.41 -4.71
CA LEU A 59 -2.27 -7.00 -4.57
C LEU A 59 -1.40 -6.75 -3.34
N GLY A 60 -1.53 -7.56 -2.28
CA GLY A 60 -0.71 -7.47 -1.06
C GLY A 60 0.68 -8.12 -1.18
N ARG A 61 0.95 -8.87 -2.26
CA ARG A 61 2.20 -9.60 -2.41
C ARG A 61 3.31 -8.70 -2.96
N PRO A 62 4.48 -8.64 -2.32
CA PRO A 62 5.63 -7.99 -2.92
C PRO A 62 6.00 -8.69 -4.23
N ALA A 63 6.30 -7.89 -5.27
CA ALA A 63 6.69 -8.35 -6.60
C ALA A 63 8.04 -9.10 -6.53
N GLY A 64 8.01 -10.37 -6.12
CA GLY A 64 9.22 -11.17 -5.93
C GLY A 64 8.99 -12.49 -5.19
N VAL A 65 7.87 -12.64 -4.47
CA VAL A 65 7.57 -13.90 -3.78
C VAL A 65 6.85 -14.86 -4.74
N ARG A 66 7.62 -15.75 -5.38
CA ARG A 66 7.08 -16.88 -6.14
C ARG A 66 6.36 -17.83 -5.18
N ARG A 67 5.17 -18.30 -5.60
CA ARG A 67 4.47 -19.39 -4.88
C ARG A 67 5.38 -20.62 -4.85
N PRO A 68 5.61 -21.28 -3.71
CA PRO A 68 5.97 -22.69 -3.76
C PRO A 68 4.79 -23.44 -4.37
N HIS A 69 5.08 -24.24 -5.39
CA HIS A 69 4.10 -25.15 -5.99
C HIS A 69 3.61 -26.08 -4.88
N ALA A 70 2.29 -26.11 -4.65
CA ALA A 70 1.70 -27.16 -3.83
C ALA A 70 1.94 -28.50 -4.56
N ALA A 71 2.54 -29.44 -3.83
CA ALA A 71 2.72 -30.83 -4.25
C ALA A 71 1.38 -31.58 -4.22
#